data_AF-A0A0G4KJ41-F1
#
_entry.id   AF-A0A0G4KJ41-F1
#
_cell.length_a   1.000
_cell.length_b   1.000
_cell.length_c   1.000
_cell.angle_alpha   90.00
_cell.angle_beta   90.00
_cell.angle_gamma   90.00
#
_symmetry.space_group_name_H-M   'P 1'
#
loop_
_entity.id
_entity.type
_entity.pdbx_description
1 polymer ?
#
loop_
_entity_poly.entity_id
_entity_poly.type
_entity_poly.pdbx_seq_one_letter_code
_entity_poly.pdbx_strand_id
1 'polypeptide(L)'
;MASSGSLKDLSKAINAYYSNAPTLPLPDELTQAIEAYLDKHEKFDDQTSEKLHDELQVIYNSHVAGQPSRYASFIAIFRRFVTVIRTPARLFHWWDIMGESVEMNAVQEKGLLEESAAGTMDLLMMGDVDEQENKADGAVNPFAERLYLAWMDKHRPIESSQGDESDIGGGSTERPMREGLIAWGKKKPKDFLLLIDKYFIKSEYRSRSARMLCDFIQKQPPHLHLILQTPLFGNLLRCLQHDTSTTAVSLAITTLIMILPHMPSSLVPFLPILFNIYARLLFWDNERTGTVEAASEDNDARSLTSASGWEASTFCAESDDLE
;
A
#
# COMPACT_ATOMS: atom_id res chain seq x y z
N MET A 1 -4.31 37.45 20.99
CA MET A 1 -4.96 38.08 19.82
C MET A 1 -5.42 36.95 18.93
N ALA A 2 -6.68 36.92 18.51
CA ALA A 2 -7.19 35.83 17.66
C ALA A 2 -6.44 35.85 16.31
N SER A 3 -5.93 34.70 15.88
CA SER A 3 -5.33 34.52 14.55
C SER A 3 -6.38 34.85 13.48
N SER A 4 -6.04 35.64 12.45
CA SER A 4 -7.01 36.04 11.41
C SER A 4 -7.36 34.91 10.42
N GLY A 5 -6.74 33.73 10.59
CA GLY A 5 -6.83 32.60 9.67
C GLY A 5 -6.29 32.91 8.27
N SER A 6 -5.55 34.01 8.09
CA SER A 6 -4.97 34.35 6.78
C SER A 6 -3.69 33.57 6.51
N LEU A 7 -3.39 33.32 5.22
CA LEU A 7 -2.14 32.67 4.80
C LEU A 7 -0.90 33.42 5.32
N LYS A 8 -0.97 34.75 5.40
CA LYS A 8 0.13 35.58 5.92
C LYS A 8 0.40 35.33 7.41
N ASP A 9 -0.65 35.21 8.22
CA ASP A 9 -0.51 34.92 9.65
C ASP A 9 -0.02 33.49 9.87
N LEU A 10 -0.53 32.53 9.09
CA LEU A 10 -0.07 31.15 9.12
C LEU A 10 1.42 31.05 8.77
N SER A 11 1.83 31.64 7.64
CA SER A 11 3.22 31.69 7.22
C SER A 11 4.11 32.31 8.31
N LYS A 12 3.68 33.43 8.90
CA LYS A 12 4.42 34.07 10.00
C LYS A 12 4.60 33.14 11.20
N ALA A 13 3.55 32.39 11.57
CA ALA A 13 3.62 31.43 12.68
C ALA A 13 4.60 30.28 12.39
N ILE A 14 4.55 29.71 11.17
CA ILE A 14 5.47 28.63 10.78
C ILE A 14 6.93 29.12 10.71
N ASN A 15 7.17 30.30 10.13
CA ASN A 15 8.51 30.89 10.07
C ASN A 15 9.07 31.20 11.47
N ALA A 16 8.22 31.71 12.38
CA ALA A 16 8.62 31.95 13.77
C ALA A 16 8.98 30.63 14.49
N TYR A 17 8.22 29.57 14.26
CA TYR A 17 8.51 28.24 14.79
C TYR A 17 9.88 27.71 14.34
N TYR A 18 10.20 27.78 13.04
CA TYR A 18 11.52 27.35 12.55
C TYR A 18 12.68 28.25 12.98
N SER A 19 12.41 29.51 13.29
CA SER A 19 13.40 30.45 13.83
C SER A 19 13.73 30.18 15.30
N ASN A 20 12.79 29.59 16.06
CA ASN A 20 12.86 29.41 17.51
C ASN A 20 13.13 27.96 17.94
N ALA A 21 13.95 27.24 17.17
CA ALA A 21 14.31 25.83 17.38
C ALA A 21 13.07 24.89 17.38
N PRO A 22 12.76 24.22 16.26
CA PRO A 22 11.55 23.42 16.14
C PRO A 22 11.57 22.22 17.09
N THR A 23 10.44 22.02 17.79
CA THR A 23 10.21 20.90 18.71
C THR A 23 8.92 20.16 18.38
N LEU A 24 8.87 18.88 18.72
CA LEU A 24 7.65 18.09 18.76
C LEU A 24 7.28 17.76 20.22
N PRO A 25 5.99 17.79 20.60
CA PRO A 25 4.81 18.16 19.79
C PRO A 25 4.80 19.64 19.39
N LEU A 26 3.96 19.99 18.40
CA LEU A 26 3.84 21.36 17.91
C LEU A 26 3.33 22.31 19.02
N PRO A 27 3.90 23.52 19.17
CA PRO A 27 3.45 24.49 20.16
C PRO A 27 2.00 24.94 19.94
N ASP A 28 1.28 25.23 21.04
CA ASP A 28 -0.13 25.65 21.00
C ASP A 28 -0.38 26.86 20.10
N GLU A 29 0.54 27.84 20.09
CA GLU A 29 0.43 29.03 19.25
C GLU A 29 0.42 28.69 17.75
N LEU A 30 1.26 27.74 17.33
CA LEU A 30 1.30 27.27 15.96
C LEU A 30 0.05 26.45 15.63
N THR A 31 -0.36 25.56 16.55
CA THR A 31 -1.56 24.74 16.39
C THR A 31 -2.80 25.61 16.22
N GLN A 32 -2.98 26.65 17.04
CA GLN A 32 -4.09 27.61 16.91
C GLN A 32 -4.05 28.38 15.58
N ALA A 33 -2.86 28.73 15.07
CA ALA A 33 -2.73 29.40 13.77
C ALA A 33 -3.12 28.47 12.61
N ILE A 34 -2.74 27.19 12.69
CA ILE A 34 -3.14 26.15 11.73
C ILE A 34 -4.65 25.95 11.76
N GLU A 35 -5.24 25.75 12.94
CA GLU A 35 -6.69 25.56 13.12
C GLU A 35 -7.50 26.75 12.58
N ALA A 36 -7.11 27.98 12.93
CA ALA A 36 -7.78 29.18 12.43
C ALA A 36 -7.71 29.31 10.90
N TYR A 37 -6.64 28.82 10.27
CA TYR A 37 -6.54 28.76 8.82
C TYR A 37 -7.46 27.68 8.24
N LEU A 38 -7.43 26.47 8.81
CA LEU A 38 -8.27 25.35 8.37
C LEU A 38 -9.76 25.67 8.49
N ASP A 39 -10.20 26.27 9.60
CA ASP A 39 -11.60 26.66 9.83
C ASP A 39 -12.10 27.66 8.79
N LYS A 40 -11.23 28.59 8.37
CA LYS A 40 -11.55 29.58 7.34
C LYS A 40 -11.62 28.97 5.93
N HIS A 41 -10.91 27.87 5.72
CA HIS A 41 -10.74 27.20 4.43
C HIS A 41 -11.35 25.79 4.44
N GLU A 42 -12.45 25.61 5.17
CA GLU A 42 -13.19 24.33 5.27
C GLU A 42 -13.66 23.84 3.89
N LYS A 43 -14.10 24.76 3.03
CA LYS A 43 -14.45 24.45 1.64
C LYS A 43 -13.23 24.53 0.75
N PHE A 44 -13.04 23.52 -0.08
CA PHE A 44 -11.96 23.53 -1.04
C PHE A 44 -12.12 24.64 -2.07
N ASP A 45 -11.02 25.37 -2.24
CA ASP A 45 -10.81 26.34 -3.29
C ASP A 45 -9.42 26.11 -3.89
N ASP A 46 -9.35 25.82 -5.19
CA ASP A 46 -8.10 25.42 -5.83
C ASP A 46 -7.07 26.56 -5.85
N GLN A 47 -7.53 27.82 -5.97
CA GLN A 47 -6.62 28.97 -5.90
C GLN A 47 -6.00 29.14 -4.52
N THR A 48 -6.78 28.95 -3.46
CA THR A 48 -6.26 28.93 -2.08
C THR A 48 -5.32 27.76 -1.85
N SER A 49 -5.68 26.57 -2.37
CA SER A 49 -4.85 25.36 -2.29
C SER A 49 -3.49 25.56 -2.98
N GLU A 50 -3.47 26.18 -4.15
CA GLU A 50 -2.24 26.53 -4.89
C GLU A 50 -1.37 27.51 -4.10
N LYS A 51 -1.96 28.59 -3.58
CA LYS A 51 -1.22 29.58 -2.77
C LYS A 51 -0.62 28.96 -1.50
N LEU A 52 -1.35 28.08 -0.83
CA LEU A 52 -0.84 27.37 0.34
C LEU A 52 0.31 26.43 -0.04
N HIS A 53 0.17 25.70 -1.16
CA HIS A 53 1.21 24.83 -1.68
C HIS A 53 2.51 25.60 -1.95
N ASP A 54 2.43 26.72 -2.67
CA ASP A 54 3.58 27.55 -2.99
C ASP A 54 4.26 28.11 -1.74
N GLU A 55 3.46 28.60 -0.77
CA GLU A 55 3.99 29.13 0.49
C GLU A 55 4.70 28.04 1.30
N LEU A 56 4.12 26.84 1.39
CA LEU A 56 4.76 25.70 2.06
C LEU A 56 6.05 25.27 1.35
N GLN A 57 6.11 25.35 0.02
CA GLN A 57 7.32 25.08 -0.75
C GLN A 57 8.43 26.09 -0.42
N VAL A 58 8.10 27.38 -0.33
CA VAL A 58 9.03 28.44 0.06
C VAL A 58 9.56 28.20 1.48
N ILE A 59 8.68 27.87 2.43
CA ILE A 59 9.06 27.55 3.81
C ILE A 59 9.96 26.32 3.87
N TYR A 60 9.60 25.24 3.15
CA TYR A 60 10.39 24.02 3.11
C TYR A 60 11.81 24.29 2.59
N ASN A 61 11.93 24.97 1.46
CA ASN A 61 13.22 25.31 0.87
C ASN A 61 14.07 26.22 1.77
N SER A 62 13.43 27.14 2.50
CA SER A 62 14.13 28.12 3.33
C SER A 62 14.59 27.55 4.68
N HIS A 63 13.78 26.67 5.27
CA HIS A 63 13.99 26.22 6.65
C HIS A 63 14.27 24.74 6.78
N VAL A 64 13.79 23.88 5.89
CA VAL A 64 13.72 22.43 6.13
C VAL A 64 14.67 21.66 5.24
N ALA A 65 14.75 22.01 3.95
CA ALA A 65 15.60 21.34 2.98
C ALA A 65 17.05 21.26 3.46
N GLY A 66 17.60 20.04 3.48
CA GLY A 66 18.98 19.78 3.92
C GLY A 66 19.20 19.83 5.43
N GLN A 67 18.14 19.93 6.25
CA GLN A 67 18.23 19.94 7.72
C GLN A 67 17.42 18.77 8.31
N PRO A 68 18.04 17.58 8.51
CA PRO A 68 17.36 16.37 8.97
C PRO A 68 16.50 16.56 10.23
N SER A 69 17.01 17.31 11.21
CA SER A 69 16.32 17.61 12.47
C SER A 69 14.99 18.35 12.32
N ARG A 70 14.68 18.88 11.14
CA ARG A 70 13.45 19.63 10.84
C ARG A 70 12.43 18.83 10.05
N TYR A 71 12.80 17.67 9.50
CA TYR A 71 11.89 16.86 8.68
C TYR A 71 10.68 16.37 9.47
N ALA A 72 10.88 15.86 10.68
CA ALA A 72 9.78 15.35 11.50
C ALA A 72 8.75 16.45 11.82
N SER A 73 9.22 17.64 12.23
CA SER A 73 8.35 18.79 12.50
C SER A 73 7.63 19.29 11.26
N PHE A 74 8.28 19.26 10.08
CA PHE A 74 7.64 19.66 8.85
C PHE A 74 6.54 18.70 8.43
N ILE A 75 6.77 17.39 8.52
CA ILE A 75 5.74 16.38 8.25
C ILE A 75 4.56 16.55 9.20
N ALA A 76 4.82 16.84 10.48
CA ALA A 76 3.77 17.09 11.49
C ALA A 76 2.90 18.30 11.14
N ILE A 77 3.48 19.36 10.56
CA ILE A 77 2.75 20.55 10.07
C ILE A 77 2.02 20.21 8.77
N PHE A 78 2.73 19.64 7.79
CA PHE A 78 2.22 19.35 6.45
C PHE A 78 0.98 18.45 6.49
N ARG A 79 0.98 17.41 7.35
CA ARG A 79 -0.18 16.50 7.46
C ARG A 79 -1.48 17.21 7.82
N ARG A 80 -1.42 18.36 8.49
CA ARG A 80 -2.61 19.16 8.85
C ARG A 80 -3.25 19.82 7.64
N PHE A 81 -2.49 20.02 6.57
CA PHE A 81 -2.92 20.68 5.34
C PHE A 81 -3.26 19.71 4.21
N VAL A 82 -3.12 18.40 4.44
CA VAL A 82 -3.38 17.36 3.45
C VAL A 82 -4.78 17.48 2.84
N THR A 83 -5.80 17.79 3.64
CA THR A 83 -7.19 18.00 3.18
C THR A 83 -7.43 19.29 2.40
N VAL A 84 -6.61 20.33 2.60
CA VAL A 84 -6.70 21.60 1.87
C VAL A 84 -5.92 21.53 0.57
N ILE A 85 -4.75 20.88 0.59
CA ILE A 85 -3.94 20.67 -0.62
C ILE A 85 -4.67 19.72 -1.55
N ARG A 86 -5.10 18.56 -1.05
CA ARG A 86 -5.91 17.44 -1.62
C ARG A 86 -5.70 16.98 -3.08
N THR A 87 -5.24 17.84 -3.96
CA THR A 87 -4.90 17.57 -5.36
C THR A 87 -3.77 16.52 -5.45
N PRO A 88 -4.01 15.35 -6.08
CA PRO A 88 -3.04 14.27 -6.13
C PRO A 88 -1.67 14.69 -6.65
N ALA A 89 -1.61 15.52 -7.69
CA ALA A 89 -0.34 15.99 -8.26
C ALA A 89 0.52 16.77 -7.24
N ARG A 90 -0.09 17.68 -6.48
CA ARG A 90 0.60 18.48 -5.45
C ARG A 90 1.07 17.59 -4.29
N LEU A 91 0.26 16.62 -3.88
CA LEU A 91 0.60 15.69 -2.81
C LEU A 91 1.69 14.70 -3.23
N PHE A 92 1.71 14.25 -4.49
CA PHE A 92 2.78 13.41 -5.01
C PHE A 92 4.11 14.14 -5.06
N HIS A 93 4.10 15.43 -5.42
CA HIS A 93 5.29 16.27 -5.31
C HIS A 93 5.87 16.27 -3.88
N TRP A 94 5.01 16.45 -2.88
CA TRP A 94 5.43 16.40 -1.47
C TRP A 94 5.87 15.00 -1.02
N TRP A 95 5.18 13.96 -1.49
CA TRP A 95 5.57 12.57 -1.26
C TRP A 95 7.00 12.30 -1.74
N ASP A 96 7.36 12.82 -2.92
CA ASP A 96 8.67 12.58 -3.52
C ASP A 96 9.79 13.31 -2.79
N ILE A 97 9.57 14.59 -2.47
CA ILE A 97 10.53 15.39 -1.72
C ILE A 97 10.77 14.83 -0.31
N MET A 98 9.68 14.47 0.40
CA MET A 98 9.79 13.97 1.76
C MET A 98 10.22 12.50 1.81
N GLY A 99 9.86 11.69 0.83
CA GLY A 99 10.18 10.26 0.80
C GLY A 99 11.68 9.97 0.83
N GLU A 100 12.44 10.63 -0.06
CA GLU A 100 13.90 10.51 -0.08
C GLU A 100 14.53 11.03 1.23
N SER A 101 14.03 12.17 1.72
CA SER A 101 14.48 12.77 2.98
C SER A 101 14.26 11.84 4.18
N VAL A 102 13.10 11.16 4.24
CA VAL A 102 12.78 10.18 5.29
C VAL A 102 13.68 8.96 5.16
N GLU A 103 13.82 8.39 3.97
CA GLU A 103 14.61 7.17 3.75
C GLU A 103 16.06 7.36 4.19
N MET A 104 16.68 8.48 3.82
CA MET A 104 18.08 8.76 4.17
C MET A 104 18.31 9.02 5.67
N ASN A 105 17.28 9.47 6.41
CA ASN A 105 17.45 10.01 7.76
C ASN A 105 16.62 9.27 8.84
N ALA A 106 15.82 8.26 8.47
CA ALA A 106 14.86 7.58 9.37
C ALA A 106 15.51 6.96 10.62
N VAL A 107 16.77 6.53 10.52
CA VAL A 107 17.52 5.94 11.64
C VAL A 107 18.09 7.00 12.58
N GLN A 108 18.46 8.16 12.04
CA GLN A 108 19.17 9.22 12.77
C GLN A 108 18.19 10.14 13.51
N GLU A 109 17.06 10.45 12.87
CA GLU A 109 16.13 11.46 13.37
C GLU A 109 14.99 10.86 14.18
N LYS A 110 14.97 11.19 15.48
CA LYS A 110 13.97 10.69 16.42
C LYS A 110 12.58 11.19 16.03
N GLY A 111 11.63 10.25 15.93
CA GLY A 111 10.23 10.55 15.62
C GLY A 111 9.95 10.75 14.13
N LEU A 112 10.98 10.83 13.26
CA LEU A 112 10.78 10.99 11.82
C LEU A 112 9.97 9.85 11.20
N LEU A 113 10.27 8.61 11.58
CA LEU A 113 9.55 7.43 11.08
C LEU A 113 8.09 7.40 11.57
N GLU A 114 7.85 7.79 12.81
CA GLU A 114 6.50 7.86 13.40
C GLU A 114 5.65 8.92 12.68
N GLU A 115 6.21 10.12 12.50
CA GLU A 115 5.54 11.19 11.78
C GLU A 115 5.34 10.85 10.30
N SER A 116 6.31 10.21 9.65
CA SER A 116 6.17 9.73 8.27
C SER A 116 5.07 8.67 8.14
N ALA A 117 4.99 7.72 9.08
CA ALA A 117 3.96 6.68 9.08
C ALA A 117 2.56 7.28 9.27
N ALA A 118 2.42 8.24 10.19
CA ALA A 118 1.16 8.96 10.40
C ALA A 118 0.75 9.76 9.14
N GLY A 119 1.68 10.51 8.53
CA GLY A 119 1.41 11.27 7.31
C GLY A 119 1.05 10.38 6.12
N THR A 120 1.72 9.22 5.99
CA THR A 120 1.35 8.21 4.99
C THR A 120 -0.08 7.71 5.21
N MET A 121 -0.43 7.37 6.44
CA MET A 121 -1.78 6.94 6.79
C MET A 121 -2.83 7.99 6.45
N ASP A 122 -2.57 9.28 6.71
CA ASP A 122 -3.48 10.37 6.38
C ASP A 122 -3.74 10.45 4.85
N LEU A 123 -2.70 10.30 4.03
CA LEU A 123 -2.81 10.26 2.57
C LEU A 123 -3.60 9.04 2.08
N LEU A 124 -3.38 7.87 2.69
CA LEU A 124 -4.09 6.64 2.35
C LEU A 124 -5.59 6.70 2.71
N MET A 125 -5.97 7.56 3.67
CA MET A 125 -7.35 7.74 4.12
C MET A 125 -8.07 8.93 3.46
N MET A 126 -7.39 9.74 2.64
CA MET A 126 -7.94 10.97 2.07
C MET A 126 -9.10 10.79 1.08
N GLY A 127 -9.13 9.69 0.33
CA GLY A 127 -10.19 9.39 -0.65
C GLY A 127 -11.58 9.11 -0.06
N ASP A 128 -11.82 9.47 1.20
CA ASP A 128 -13.12 9.30 1.87
C ASP A 128 -13.95 10.60 1.94
N VAL A 129 -13.33 11.78 1.77
CA VAL A 129 -13.99 13.05 2.08
C VAL A 129 -14.97 13.51 1.00
N ASP A 130 -14.70 13.20 -0.28
CA ASP A 130 -15.54 13.62 -1.42
C ASP A 130 -16.10 12.46 -2.27
N GLU A 131 -15.65 11.22 -2.06
CA GLU A 131 -15.79 10.15 -3.08
C GLU A 131 -16.89 9.10 -2.79
N GLN A 132 -17.71 9.28 -1.75
CA GLN A 132 -18.85 8.39 -1.50
C GLN A 132 -19.90 8.38 -2.63
N GLU A 133 -19.90 9.39 -3.52
CA GLU A 133 -20.87 9.48 -4.61
C GLU A 133 -20.33 9.06 -6.00
N ASN A 134 -19.02 8.85 -6.21
CA ASN A 134 -18.49 8.76 -7.59
C ASN A 134 -17.25 7.88 -7.83
N LYS A 135 -16.90 6.94 -6.95
CA LYS A 135 -15.88 5.94 -7.29
C LYS A 135 -16.36 5.08 -8.45
N ALA A 136 -15.68 5.19 -9.60
CA ALA A 136 -15.74 4.14 -10.61
C ALA A 136 -15.37 2.81 -9.92
N ASP A 137 -16.21 1.79 -10.11
CA ASP A 137 -16.03 0.49 -9.47
C ASP A 137 -14.61 -0.04 -9.78
N GLY A 138 -13.81 -0.28 -8.74
CA GLY A 138 -12.43 -0.76 -8.89
C GLY A 138 -11.30 0.29 -8.96
N ALA A 139 -11.57 1.59 -8.79
CA ALA A 139 -10.51 2.60 -8.69
C ALA A 139 -9.68 2.42 -7.40
N VAL A 140 -8.39 2.14 -7.55
CA VAL A 140 -7.45 1.93 -6.44
C VAL A 140 -6.89 3.27 -5.95
N ASN A 141 -6.69 3.42 -4.64
CA ASN A 141 -6.05 4.61 -4.08
C ASN A 141 -4.63 4.76 -4.66
N PRO A 142 -4.30 5.89 -5.31
CA PRO A 142 -3.04 6.02 -6.05
C PRO A 142 -1.81 6.14 -5.12
N PHE A 143 -1.97 6.61 -3.88
CA PHE A 143 -0.91 6.56 -2.87
C PHE A 143 -0.69 5.14 -2.35
N ALA A 144 -1.76 4.37 -2.15
CA ALA A 144 -1.66 2.96 -1.75
C ALA A 144 -0.94 2.15 -2.83
N GLU A 145 -1.30 2.38 -4.10
CA GLU A 145 -0.65 1.76 -5.25
C GLU A 145 0.83 2.11 -5.33
N ARG A 146 1.19 3.40 -5.18
CA ARG A 146 2.59 3.83 -5.19
C ARG A 146 3.41 3.21 -4.06
N LEU A 147 2.85 3.19 -2.84
CA LEU A 147 3.47 2.55 -1.68
C LEU A 147 3.65 1.04 -1.88
N TYR A 148 2.67 0.39 -2.51
CA TYR A 148 2.71 -1.04 -2.79
C TYR A 148 3.76 -1.40 -3.85
N LEU A 149 3.87 -0.62 -4.91
CA LEU A 149 4.94 -0.77 -5.91
C LEU A 149 6.32 -0.54 -5.31
N ALA A 150 6.48 0.50 -4.48
CA ALA A 150 7.74 0.76 -3.78
C ALA A 150 8.11 -0.38 -2.83
N TRP A 151 7.13 -0.96 -2.13
CA TRP A 151 7.34 -2.16 -1.33
C TRP A 151 7.79 -3.34 -2.19
N MET A 152 7.15 -3.59 -3.34
CA MET A 152 7.51 -4.69 -4.23
C MET A 152 8.92 -4.59 -4.79
N ASP A 153 9.39 -3.39 -5.08
CA ASP A 153 10.74 -3.12 -5.59
C ASP A 153 11.81 -3.41 -4.53
N LYS A 154 11.53 -3.06 -3.27
CA LYS A 154 12.42 -3.31 -2.13
C LYS A 154 12.31 -4.71 -1.56
N HIS A 155 11.21 -5.42 -1.82
CA HIS A 155 10.98 -6.76 -1.32
C HIS A 155 11.87 -7.76 -2.07
N ARG A 156 12.95 -8.19 -1.41
CA ARG A 156 13.84 -9.24 -1.90
C ARG A 156 13.42 -10.60 -1.33
N PRO A 157 13.33 -11.66 -2.14
CA PRO A 157 13.14 -13.00 -1.63
C PRO A 157 14.33 -13.41 -0.74
N ILE A 158 13.99 -14.12 0.34
CA ILE A 158 14.81 -14.30 1.55
C ILE A 158 16.16 -14.99 1.27
N GLU A 159 16.30 -15.76 0.18
CA GLU A 159 17.49 -16.61 -0.04
C GLU A 159 18.67 -15.96 -0.76
N SER A 160 18.51 -14.75 -1.28
CA SER A 160 19.63 -13.96 -1.83
C SER A 160 20.59 -13.38 -0.77
N SER A 161 20.44 -13.82 0.49
CA SER A 161 21.23 -13.45 1.66
C SER A 161 22.23 -14.52 2.10
N GLN A 162 22.50 -15.55 1.30
CA GLN A 162 23.74 -16.31 1.42
C GLN A 162 24.91 -15.47 0.89
N GLY A 163 25.39 -14.50 1.68
CA GLY A 163 26.63 -13.81 1.34
C GLY A 163 26.90 -12.49 2.08
N ASP A 164 25.88 -11.75 2.50
CA ASP A 164 26.08 -10.43 3.12
C ASP A 164 25.34 -10.34 4.47
N GLU A 165 25.98 -10.86 5.52
CA GLU A 165 25.66 -10.52 6.92
C GLU A 165 25.82 -9.00 7.22
N SER A 166 26.20 -8.18 6.24
CA SER A 166 26.30 -6.73 6.37
C SER A 166 24.96 -5.98 6.31
N ASP A 167 23.86 -6.62 5.88
CA ASP A 167 22.56 -5.93 5.74
C ASP A 167 21.61 -6.11 6.95
N ILE A 168 22.09 -6.76 8.02
CA ILE A 168 21.38 -6.86 9.30
C ILE A 168 21.37 -5.50 10.05
N GLY A 169 22.03 -4.46 9.52
CA GLY A 169 22.26 -3.18 10.19
C GLY A 169 21.76 -1.91 9.50
N GLY A 170 21.02 -1.98 8.38
CA GLY A 170 20.71 -0.79 7.56
C GLY A 170 19.24 -0.66 7.14
N GLY A 171 18.39 -0.06 7.99
CA GLY A 171 17.29 0.79 7.52
C GLY A 171 16.36 0.28 6.39
N SER A 172 16.01 -1.01 6.35
CA SER A 172 15.07 -1.49 5.32
C SER A 172 13.70 -0.84 5.50
N THR A 173 13.39 0.15 4.64
CA THR A 173 12.11 0.86 4.61
C THR A 173 10.95 -0.06 4.18
N GLU A 174 11.25 -1.26 3.68
CA GLU A 174 10.30 -2.30 3.31
C GLU A 174 9.37 -2.67 4.47
N ARG A 175 9.90 -2.87 5.68
CA ARG A 175 9.10 -3.30 6.83
C ARG A 175 8.08 -2.22 7.25
N PRO A 176 8.47 -0.95 7.44
CA PRO A 176 7.51 0.13 7.66
C PRO A 176 6.47 0.26 6.55
N MET A 177 6.86 0.10 5.27
CA MET A 177 5.91 0.13 4.14
C MET A 177 4.88 -1.00 4.24
N ARG A 178 5.34 -2.24 4.50
CA ARG A 178 4.47 -3.41 4.69
C ARG A 178 3.51 -3.21 5.88
N GLU A 179 4.02 -2.77 7.02
CA GLU A 179 3.21 -2.53 8.22
C GLU A 179 2.17 -1.42 7.97
N GLY A 180 2.53 -0.36 7.25
CA GLY A 180 1.61 0.71 6.83
C GLY A 180 0.51 0.21 5.89
N LEU A 181 0.86 -0.58 4.86
CA LEU A 181 -0.10 -1.19 3.93
C LEU A 181 -1.08 -2.12 4.65
N ILE A 182 -0.59 -2.96 5.57
CA ILE A 182 -1.44 -3.85 6.38
C ILE A 182 -2.35 -3.04 7.31
N ALA A 183 -1.83 -1.98 7.95
CA ALA A 183 -2.62 -1.11 8.82
C ALA A 183 -3.72 -0.39 8.03
N TRP A 184 -3.42 0.08 6.82
CA TRP A 184 -4.42 0.62 5.90
C TRP A 184 -5.44 -0.42 5.46
N GLY A 185 -4.99 -1.61 5.04
CA GLY A 185 -5.89 -2.69 4.64
C GLY A 185 -6.84 -3.15 5.75
N LYS A 186 -6.42 -3.06 7.02
CA LYS A 186 -7.32 -3.32 8.17
C LYS A 186 -8.46 -2.31 8.27
N LYS A 187 -8.23 -1.05 7.89
CA LYS A 187 -9.26 0.01 7.86
C LYS A 187 -10.05 -0.01 6.56
N LYS A 188 -9.44 -0.43 5.44
CA LYS A 188 -10.00 -0.45 4.08
C LYS A 188 -9.82 -1.82 3.41
N PRO A 189 -10.44 -2.90 3.95
CA PRO A 189 -10.20 -4.26 3.50
C PRO A 189 -10.55 -4.48 2.03
N LYS A 190 -11.68 -3.96 1.55
CA LYS A 190 -12.08 -4.11 0.14
C LYS A 190 -11.10 -3.43 -0.83
N ASP A 191 -10.71 -2.19 -0.55
CA ASP A 191 -9.77 -1.42 -1.39
C ASP A 191 -8.38 -2.08 -1.42
N PHE A 192 -7.92 -2.61 -0.28
CA PHE A 192 -6.69 -3.38 -0.20
C PHE A 192 -6.75 -4.64 -1.06
N LEU A 193 -7.83 -5.43 -0.95
CA LEU A 193 -8.00 -6.65 -1.74
C LEU A 193 -8.07 -6.35 -3.25
N LEU A 194 -8.68 -5.23 -3.65
CA LEU A 194 -8.66 -4.77 -5.06
C LEU A 194 -7.26 -4.35 -5.53
N LEU A 195 -6.49 -3.68 -4.68
CA LEU A 195 -5.09 -3.35 -4.96
C LEU A 195 -4.25 -4.62 -5.15
N ILE A 196 -4.37 -5.59 -4.26
CA ILE A 196 -3.67 -6.88 -4.40
C ILE A 196 -4.06 -7.56 -5.71
N ASP A 197 -5.36 -7.62 -6.03
CA ASP A 197 -5.86 -8.26 -7.25
C ASP A 197 -5.28 -7.68 -8.53
N LYS A 198 -5.20 -6.35 -8.62
CA LYS A 198 -4.63 -5.60 -9.77
C LYS A 198 -3.23 -6.10 -10.16
N TYR A 199 -2.45 -6.54 -9.19
CA TYR A 199 -1.10 -7.06 -9.39
C TYR A 199 -1.04 -8.59 -9.38
N PHE A 200 -1.91 -9.26 -8.63
CA PHE A 200 -1.96 -10.72 -8.53
C PHE A 200 -2.24 -11.40 -9.89
N ILE A 201 -3.02 -10.75 -10.77
CA ILE A 201 -3.28 -11.26 -12.13
C ILE A 201 -2.04 -11.28 -13.03
N LYS A 202 -0.99 -10.53 -12.68
CA LYS A 202 0.27 -10.46 -13.42
C LYS A 202 1.25 -11.47 -12.87
N SER A 203 1.81 -12.30 -13.73
CA SER A 203 2.68 -13.41 -13.34
C SER A 203 3.93 -12.91 -12.59
N GLU A 204 4.54 -11.82 -13.05
CA GLU A 204 5.73 -11.18 -12.47
C GLU A 204 5.57 -10.65 -11.03
N TYR A 205 4.33 -10.40 -10.60
CA TYR A 205 4.03 -9.89 -9.25
C TYR A 205 3.33 -10.91 -8.37
N ARG A 206 2.91 -12.06 -8.91
CA ARG A 206 1.99 -12.98 -8.23
C ARG A 206 2.51 -13.49 -6.89
N SER A 207 3.73 -14.01 -6.81
CA SER A 207 4.30 -14.49 -5.56
C SER A 207 4.36 -13.39 -4.51
N ARG A 208 4.82 -12.19 -4.87
CA ARG A 208 4.88 -11.02 -3.99
C ARG A 208 3.48 -10.57 -3.54
N SER A 209 2.50 -10.55 -4.44
CA SER A 209 1.11 -10.25 -4.10
C SER A 209 0.48 -11.30 -3.17
N ALA A 210 0.72 -12.58 -3.43
CA ALA A 210 0.28 -13.67 -2.58
C ALA A 210 0.94 -13.60 -1.19
N ARG A 211 2.22 -13.23 -1.12
CA ARG A 211 2.95 -13.02 0.15
C ARG A 211 2.35 -11.89 0.98
N MET A 212 2.11 -10.73 0.38
CA MET A 212 1.45 -9.60 1.06
C MET A 212 0.05 -10.00 1.56
N LEU A 213 -0.70 -10.76 0.77
CA LEU A 213 -2.02 -11.26 1.15
C LEU A 213 -1.95 -12.24 2.33
N CYS A 214 -1.00 -13.18 2.31
CA CYS A 214 -0.71 -14.06 3.45
C CYS A 214 -0.43 -13.26 4.72
N ASP A 215 0.50 -12.30 4.65
CA ASP A 215 0.88 -11.47 5.79
C ASP A 215 -0.32 -10.67 6.32
N PHE A 216 -1.18 -10.16 5.45
CA PHE A 216 -2.41 -9.46 5.83
C PHE A 216 -3.38 -10.39 6.58
N ILE A 217 -3.67 -11.58 6.06
CA ILE A 217 -4.65 -12.51 6.65
C ILE A 217 -4.14 -13.09 7.98
N GLN A 218 -2.83 -13.36 8.10
CA GLN A 218 -2.22 -13.82 9.34
C GLN A 218 -2.42 -12.83 10.50
N LYS A 219 -2.62 -11.54 10.20
CA LYS A 219 -2.96 -10.52 11.20
C LYS A 219 -4.44 -10.50 11.61
N GLN A 220 -5.24 -11.44 11.09
CA GLN A 220 -6.66 -11.63 11.36
C GLN A 220 -7.48 -10.32 11.31
N PRO A 221 -7.46 -9.60 10.18
CA PRO A 221 -8.20 -8.37 10.03
C PRO A 221 -9.72 -8.65 10.09
N PRO A 222 -10.53 -7.67 10.53
CA PRO A 222 -11.97 -7.80 10.45
C PRO A 222 -12.42 -7.82 8.97
N HIS A 223 -13.61 -8.38 8.73
CA HIS A 223 -14.26 -8.37 7.40
C HIS A 223 -13.51 -9.11 6.27
N LEU A 224 -12.73 -10.15 6.57
CA LEU A 224 -12.07 -10.98 5.53
C LEU A 224 -13.04 -11.57 4.48
N HIS A 225 -14.31 -11.78 4.84
CA HIS A 225 -15.34 -12.24 3.91
C HIS A 225 -15.57 -11.30 2.71
N LEU A 226 -15.12 -10.03 2.78
CA LEU A 226 -15.20 -9.07 1.68
C LEU A 226 -14.37 -9.49 0.46
N ILE A 227 -13.44 -10.44 0.59
CA ILE A 227 -12.72 -10.99 -0.57
C ILE A 227 -13.66 -11.65 -1.59
N LEU A 228 -14.82 -12.15 -1.16
CA LEU A 228 -15.85 -12.68 -2.06
C LEU A 228 -16.52 -11.60 -2.92
N GLN A 229 -16.37 -10.33 -2.53
CA GLN A 229 -16.88 -9.17 -3.27
C GLN A 229 -15.81 -8.54 -4.17
N THR A 230 -14.64 -9.18 -4.31
CA THR A 230 -13.57 -8.75 -5.21
C THR A 230 -13.22 -9.89 -6.18
N PRO A 231 -12.59 -9.60 -7.33
CA PRO A 231 -12.15 -10.65 -8.25
C PRO A 231 -11.04 -11.53 -7.67
N LEU A 232 -10.38 -11.06 -6.60
CA LEU A 232 -9.24 -11.73 -5.97
C LEU A 232 -9.53 -13.15 -5.55
N PHE A 233 -10.70 -13.45 -5.00
CA PHE A 233 -11.01 -14.82 -4.60
C PHE A 233 -11.06 -15.76 -5.81
N GLY A 234 -11.69 -15.33 -6.91
CA GLY A 234 -11.71 -16.09 -8.15
C GLY A 234 -10.33 -16.24 -8.78
N ASN A 235 -9.52 -15.19 -8.77
CA ASN A 235 -8.15 -15.21 -9.27
C ASN A 235 -7.23 -16.09 -8.40
N LEU A 236 -7.44 -16.14 -7.08
CA LEU A 236 -6.75 -17.06 -6.17
C LEU A 236 -7.07 -18.53 -6.50
N LEU A 237 -8.34 -18.85 -6.75
CA LEU A 237 -8.73 -20.20 -7.19
C LEU A 237 -8.11 -20.51 -8.57
N ARG A 238 -8.07 -19.53 -9.48
CA ARG A 238 -7.44 -19.69 -10.80
C ARG A 238 -5.94 -19.97 -10.69
N CYS A 239 -5.21 -19.28 -9.80
CA CYS A 239 -3.80 -19.58 -9.49
C CYS A 239 -3.63 -21.06 -9.11
N LEU A 240 -4.45 -21.53 -8.17
CA LEU A 240 -4.41 -22.91 -7.69
C LEU A 240 -4.78 -23.96 -8.74
N GLN A 241 -5.57 -23.60 -9.74
CA GLN A 241 -5.97 -24.49 -10.82
C GLN A 241 -4.97 -24.53 -11.97
N HIS A 242 -4.26 -23.44 -12.25
CA HIS A 242 -3.53 -23.28 -13.52
C HIS A 242 -2.04 -22.96 -13.39
N ASP A 243 -1.59 -22.35 -12.29
CA ASP A 243 -0.18 -21.98 -12.16
C ASP A 243 0.67 -23.21 -11.81
N THR A 244 1.90 -23.23 -12.30
CA THR A 244 2.89 -24.30 -12.06
C THR A 244 4.08 -23.85 -11.20
N SER A 245 4.21 -22.55 -10.92
CA SER A 245 5.16 -22.05 -9.92
C SER A 245 4.84 -22.62 -8.55
N THR A 246 5.81 -23.32 -7.96
CA THR A 246 5.62 -23.97 -6.65
C THR A 246 5.41 -22.93 -5.56
N THR A 247 6.11 -21.79 -5.64
CA THR A 247 5.97 -20.72 -4.65
C THR A 247 4.61 -20.04 -4.74
N ALA A 248 4.17 -19.66 -5.94
CA ALA A 248 2.86 -19.05 -6.14
C ALA A 248 1.73 -19.96 -5.65
N VAL A 249 1.77 -21.25 -6.00
CA VAL A 249 0.78 -22.24 -5.56
C VAL A 249 0.82 -22.47 -4.05
N SER A 250 2.01 -22.55 -3.44
CA SER A 250 2.18 -22.72 -1.99
C SER A 250 1.64 -21.54 -1.19
N LEU A 251 1.91 -20.32 -1.64
CA LEU A 251 1.35 -19.10 -1.03
C LEU A 251 -0.16 -19.02 -1.24
N ALA A 252 -0.66 -19.38 -2.43
CA ALA A 252 -2.09 -19.36 -2.73
C ALA A 252 -2.87 -20.39 -1.90
N ILE A 253 -2.34 -21.60 -1.69
CA ILE A 253 -3.04 -22.63 -0.89
C ILE A 253 -3.01 -22.25 0.58
N THR A 254 -1.88 -21.70 1.06
CA THR A 254 -1.77 -21.17 2.43
C THR A 254 -2.78 -20.06 2.66
N THR A 255 -2.89 -19.13 1.73
CA THR A 255 -3.90 -18.06 1.73
C THR A 255 -5.31 -18.65 1.80
N LEU A 256 -5.64 -19.60 0.92
CA LEU A 256 -6.96 -20.22 0.84
C LEU A 256 -7.33 -20.90 2.17
N ILE A 257 -6.42 -21.72 2.74
CA ILE A 257 -6.62 -22.40 4.02
C ILE A 257 -6.93 -21.39 5.14
N MET A 258 -6.25 -20.24 5.17
CA MET A 258 -6.49 -19.21 6.18
C MET A 258 -7.81 -18.45 5.96
N ILE A 259 -8.29 -18.29 4.73
CA ILE A 259 -9.53 -17.56 4.41
C ILE A 259 -10.78 -18.41 4.64
N LEU A 260 -10.74 -19.70 4.31
CA LEU A 260 -11.90 -20.60 4.36
C LEU A 260 -12.71 -20.53 5.68
N PRO A 261 -12.08 -20.49 6.88
CA PRO A 261 -12.80 -20.36 8.16
C PRO A 261 -13.66 -19.10 8.29
N HIS A 262 -13.37 -18.05 7.51
CA HIS A 262 -14.07 -16.77 7.58
C HIS A 262 -15.31 -16.69 6.67
N MET A 263 -15.59 -17.72 5.87
CA MET A 263 -16.68 -17.72 4.89
C MET A 263 -17.37 -19.09 4.70
N PRO A 264 -17.71 -19.83 5.77
CA PRO A 264 -18.24 -21.20 5.66
C PRO A 264 -19.57 -21.27 4.88
N SER A 265 -20.45 -20.28 5.07
CA SER A 265 -21.78 -20.25 4.45
C SER A 265 -21.74 -19.98 2.94
N SER A 266 -20.64 -19.44 2.43
CA SER A 266 -20.47 -19.07 1.01
C SER A 266 -19.68 -20.12 0.22
N LEU A 267 -19.30 -21.24 0.85
CA LEU A 267 -18.37 -22.21 0.29
C LEU A 267 -19.02 -23.16 -0.72
N VAL A 268 -20.31 -23.45 -0.57
CA VAL A 268 -21.04 -24.48 -1.35
C VAL A 268 -20.83 -24.36 -2.86
N PRO A 269 -20.91 -23.15 -3.48
CA PRO A 269 -20.69 -23.00 -4.92
C PRO A 269 -19.27 -23.34 -5.37
N PHE A 270 -18.28 -23.25 -4.48
CA PHE A 270 -16.86 -23.43 -4.78
C PHE A 270 -16.38 -24.86 -4.48
N LEU A 271 -17.17 -25.70 -3.80
CA LEU A 271 -16.78 -27.07 -3.43
C LEU A 271 -16.24 -27.91 -4.61
N PRO A 272 -16.87 -27.92 -5.81
CA PRO A 272 -16.33 -28.67 -6.94
C PRO A 272 -14.92 -28.21 -7.34
N ILE A 273 -14.70 -26.89 -7.36
CA ILE A 273 -13.39 -26.29 -7.68
C ILE A 273 -12.37 -26.66 -6.61
N LEU A 274 -12.75 -26.62 -5.33
CA LEU A 274 -11.87 -26.96 -4.22
C LEU A 274 -11.46 -28.43 -4.23
N PHE A 275 -12.37 -29.34 -4.59
CA PHE A 275 -12.02 -30.76 -4.75
C PHE A 275 -11.06 -30.98 -5.92
N ASN A 276 -11.23 -30.26 -7.03
CA ASN A 276 -10.30 -30.32 -8.16
C ASN A 276 -8.91 -29.79 -7.77
N ILE A 277 -8.85 -28.67 -7.05
CA ILE A 277 -7.59 -28.14 -6.50
C ILE A 277 -6.94 -29.15 -5.57
N TYR A 278 -7.70 -29.76 -4.65
CA TYR A 278 -7.18 -30.76 -3.74
C TYR A 278 -6.60 -31.98 -4.50
N ALA A 279 -7.34 -32.51 -5.48
CA ALA A 279 -6.87 -33.63 -6.30
C ALA A 279 -5.59 -33.26 -7.06
N ARG A 280 -5.55 -32.07 -7.68
CA ARG A 280 -4.36 -31.55 -8.37
C ARG A 280 -3.14 -31.53 -7.45
N LEU A 281 -3.27 -30.94 -6.26
CA LEU A 281 -2.18 -30.82 -5.29
C LEU A 281 -1.70 -32.17 -4.76
N LEU A 282 -2.57 -33.20 -4.68
CA LEU A 282 -2.16 -34.56 -4.33
C LEU A 282 -1.25 -35.20 -5.40
N PHE A 283 -1.42 -34.83 -6.66
CA PHE A 283 -0.64 -35.36 -7.79
C PHE A 283 0.37 -34.33 -8.33
N TRP A 284 0.79 -33.37 -7.50
CA TRP A 284 1.68 -32.28 -7.90
C TRP A 284 3.02 -32.76 -8.50
N ASP A 285 3.60 -33.82 -7.95
CA ASP A 285 4.85 -34.40 -8.45
C ASP A 285 4.71 -34.96 -9.89
N ASN A 286 3.53 -35.47 -10.25
CA ASN A 286 3.26 -35.98 -11.60
C ASN A 286 3.08 -34.83 -12.60
N GLU A 287 2.50 -33.70 -12.17
CA GLU A 287 2.43 -32.48 -12.99
C GLU A 287 3.82 -31.87 -13.22
N ARG A 288 4.68 -31.83 -12.18
CA ARG A 288 6.07 -31.36 -12.30
C ARG A 288 6.93 -32.22 -13.23
N THR A 289 6.69 -33.53 -13.25
CA THR A 289 7.46 -34.49 -14.05
C THR A 289 6.87 -34.72 -15.45
N GLY A 290 5.74 -34.09 -15.78
CA GLY A 290 5.08 -34.22 -17.09
C GLY A 290 4.53 -35.62 -17.37
N THR A 291 4.32 -36.44 -16.34
CA THR A 291 3.87 -37.84 -16.48
C THR A 291 2.35 -37.98 -16.63
N VAL A 292 1.60 -36.89 -16.48
CA VAL A 292 0.17 -36.85 -16.80
C VAL A 292 0.02 -36.61 -18.31
N GLU A 293 0.02 -37.69 -19.09
CA GLU A 293 -0.37 -37.64 -20.50
C GLU A 293 -1.79 -37.08 -20.65
N ALA A 294 -1.94 -36.23 -21.66
CA ALA A 294 -3.15 -35.55 -22.06
C ALA A 294 -4.36 -36.48 -22.16
N ALA A 295 -5.34 -36.27 -21.28
CA ALA A 295 -6.72 -36.65 -21.55
C ALA A 295 -7.56 -35.37 -21.62
N SER A 296 -7.98 -35.05 -22.85
CA SER A 296 -8.96 -34.03 -23.28
C SER A 296 -8.47 -32.59 -23.46
N GLU A 297 -7.84 -32.33 -24.60
CA GLU A 297 -8.15 -31.13 -25.37
C GLU A 297 -9.53 -31.32 -26.03
N ASP A 298 -10.58 -30.65 -25.53
CA ASP A 298 -11.31 -29.64 -26.31
C ASP A 298 -12.52 -29.08 -25.54
N ASN A 299 -12.76 -27.78 -25.76
CA ASN A 299 -13.90 -26.94 -25.34
C ASN A 299 -13.99 -26.46 -23.88
N ASP A 300 -13.35 -25.32 -23.61
CA ASP A 300 -14.05 -24.05 -23.26
C ASP A 300 -13.11 -22.91 -22.80
N ALA A 301 -11.79 -23.11 -22.89
CA ALA A 301 -10.80 -22.12 -22.44
C ALA A 301 -10.74 -20.83 -23.29
N ARG A 302 -11.51 -20.70 -24.38
CA ARG A 302 -11.50 -19.51 -25.26
C ARG A 302 -12.61 -18.49 -24.99
N SER A 303 -13.48 -18.70 -24.00
CA SER A 303 -14.63 -17.81 -23.75
C SER A 303 -14.46 -16.86 -22.54
N LEU A 304 -13.44 -17.05 -21.70
CA LEU A 304 -13.22 -16.20 -20.50
C LEU A 304 -11.90 -15.39 -20.54
N THR A 305 -11.06 -15.60 -21.54
CA THR A 305 -9.70 -15.03 -21.64
C THR A 305 -9.65 -13.57 -22.05
N SER A 306 -10.76 -12.95 -22.46
CA SER A 306 -10.72 -11.55 -22.94
C SER A 306 -11.12 -10.49 -21.92
N ALA A 307 -11.63 -10.86 -20.73
CA ALA A 307 -12.12 -9.87 -19.76
C ALA A 307 -11.22 -9.67 -18.52
N SER A 308 -10.39 -10.65 -18.13
CA SER A 308 -9.71 -10.65 -16.82
C SER A 308 -8.22 -10.30 -16.81
N GLY A 309 -7.58 -10.13 -17.98
CA GLY A 309 -6.14 -9.81 -18.06
C GLY A 309 -5.20 -10.80 -17.36
N TRP A 310 -5.61 -12.07 -17.23
CA TRP A 310 -4.87 -13.09 -16.46
C TRP A 310 -3.63 -13.62 -17.21
N GLU A 311 -2.49 -13.69 -16.52
CA GLU A 311 -1.25 -14.26 -17.02
C GLU A 311 -0.90 -15.56 -16.27
N ALA A 312 -0.68 -16.68 -16.96
CA ALA A 312 -0.29 -17.91 -16.27
C ALA A 312 1.14 -17.82 -15.71
N SER A 313 1.35 -18.21 -14.44
CA SER A 313 2.70 -18.35 -13.86
C SER A 313 3.21 -19.74 -14.15
N THR A 314 4.33 -19.80 -14.88
CA THR A 314 5.01 -21.04 -15.19
C THR A 314 6.11 -21.32 -14.19
N PHE A 315 6.38 -22.61 -13.93
CA PHE A 315 7.52 -23.03 -13.14
C PHE A 315 8.82 -22.54 -13.78
N CYS A 316 9.69 -21.94 -12.97
CA CYS A 316 11.03 -21.55 -13.40
C CYS A 316 12.02 -21.95 -12.30
N ALA A 317 12.93 -22.87 -12.62
CA ALA A 317 13.90 -23.41 -11.66
C ALA A 317 14.76 -22.30 -11.01
N GLU A 318 15.04 -21.21 -11.73
CA GLU A 318 15.80 -20.08 -11.18
C GLU A 318 14.99 -19.21 -10.20
N SER A 319 13.65 -19.19 -10.26
CA SER A 319 12.81 -18.39 -9.35
C SER A 319 12.06 -19.21 -8.30
N ASP A 320 11.79 -20.49 -8.57
CA ASP A 320 11.06 -21.38 -7.67
C ASP A 320 11.99 -22.17 -6.71
N ASP A 321 13.28 -22.33 -7.05
CA ASP A 321 14.27 -22.92 -6.14
C ASP A 321 14.98 -21.86 -5.25
N LEU A 322 14.63 -20.56 -5.40
CA LEU A 322 15.22 -19.42 -4.69
C LEU A 322 14.24 -18.62 -3.78
N GLU A 323 13.01 -19.10 -3.57
CA GLU A 323 11.98 -18.46 -2.71
C GLU A 323 11.49 -19.34 -1.55
#